data_AF-A0A7S2LTI4-F1
#
_entry.id   AF-A0A7S2LTI4-F1
#
_cell.length_a   1.000
_cell.length_b   1.000
_cell.length_c   1.000
_cell.angle_alpha   90.00
_cell.angle_beta   90.00
_cell.angle_gamma   90.00
#
_symmetry.space_group_name_H-M   'P 1'
#
loop_
_entity.id
_entity.type
_entity.pdbx_description
1 polymer ?
#
loop_
_entity_poly.entity_id
_entity_poly.type
_entity_poly.pdbx_seq_one_letter_code
_entity_poly.pdbx_strand_id
1 'polypeptide(L)'
;IQLKPTSGGGQIDEYWNNLVLAMIGETMEAGQHVTGVRLVDKLTGKGKVTDAIRLELWYHSKATPSEVTALKKSLEKAMITRLDGSTGASFKGDALKDQKHQSLGK
;
A
#
# COMPACT_ATOMS: atom_id res chain seq x y z
N ILE A 1 -0.63 -1.28 4.08
CA ILE A 1 0.51 -0.51 4.64
C ILE A 1 0.00 0.52 5.61
N GLN A 2 0.65 0.63 6.77
CA GLN A 2 0.34 1.70 7.74
C GLN A 2 1.55 2.63 7.87
N LEU A 3 1.37 3.88 7.44
CA LEU A 3 2.35 4.95 7.52
C LEU A 3 2.24 5.67 8.86
N LYS A 4 3.37 6.12 9.39
CA LYS A 4 3.41 6.88 10.64
C LYS A 4 2.92 8.31 10.39
N PRO A 5 2.37 9.00 11.41
CA PRO A 5 2.06 10.43 11.32
C PRO A 5 3.25 11.30 10.93
N THR A 6 4.48 10.84 11.20
CA THR A 6 5.72 11.53 10.86
C THR A 6 6.12 11.37 9.39
N SER A 7 5.43 10.53 8.61
CA SER A 7 5.61 10.48 7.16
C SER A 7 5.13 11.83 6.60
N GLY A 8 6.04 12.64 6.04
CA GLY A 8 5.68 13.93 5.47
C GLY A 8 4.69 13.79 4.31
N GLY A 9 3.82 14.78 4.13
CA GLY A 9 2.76 14.76 3.11
C GLY A 9 3.25 14.44 1.70
N GLY A 10 4.40 15.00 1.29
CA GLY A 10 4.99 14.72 -0.03
C GLY A 10 5.42 13.26 -0.21
N GLN A 11 5.90 12.59 0.85
CA GLN A 11 6.25 11.17 0.76
C GLN A 11 5.02 10.28 0.63
N ILE A 12 3.94 10.64 1.32
CA ILE A 12 2.66 9.93 1.23
C ILE A 12 2.06 10.10 -0.17
N ASP A 13 2.13 11.31 -0.72
CA ASP A 13 1.68 11.60 -2.08
C ASP A 13 2.46 10.79 -3.13
N GLU A 14 3.79 10.75 -3.04
CA GLU A 14 4.64 9.93 -3.91
C GLU A 14 4.26 8.44 -3.84
N TYR A 15 4.10 7.90 -2.62
CA TYR A 15 3.68 6.52 -2.42
C TYR A 15 2.30 6.21 -3.01
N TRP A 16 1.34 7.12 -2.83
CA TRP A 16 0.00 6.97 -3.37
C TRP A 16 -0.01 7.03 -4.90
N ASN A 17 0.68 8.02 -5.47
CA ASN A 17 0.82 8.20 -6.91
C ASN A 17 1.42 6.95 -7.55
N ASN A 18 2.57 6.49 -7.06
CA ASN A 18 3.24 5.31 -7.62
C ASN A 18 2.40 4.03 -7.51
N LEU A 19 1.68 3.84 -6.40
CA LEU A 19 0.81 2.67 -6.24
C LEU A 19 -0.36 2.70 -7.24
N VAL A 20 -0.98 3.87 -7.43
CA VAL A 20 -2.06 4.05 -8.40
C VAL A 20 -1.54 3.85 -9.82
N LEU A 21 -0.41 4.47 -10.18
CA LEU A 21 0.23 4.29 -11.49
C LEU A 21 0.57 2.82 -11.77
N ALA A 22 1.12 2.12 -10.79
CA ALA A 22 1.45 0.70 -10.92
C ALA A 22 0.22 -0.15 -11.21
N MET A 23 -0.91 0.15 -10.56
CA MET A 23 -2.18 -0.52 -10.79
C MET A 23 -2.75 -0.21 -12.18
N ILE A 24 -2.96 1.07 -12.51
CA ILE A 24 -3.64 1.45 -13.76
C ILE A 24 -2.78 1.14 -15.00
N GLY A 25 -1.46 1.12 -14.84
CA GLY A 25 -0.52 0.73 -15.87
C GLY A 25 -0.32 -0.78 -15.99
N GLU A 26 -0.99 -1.58 -15.16
CA GLU A 26 -0.89 -3.05 -15.14
C GLU A 26 0.56 -3.57 -15.01
N THR A 27 1.40 -2.85 -14.25
CA THR A 27 2.83 -3.17 -14.10
C THR A 27 3.16 -4.02 -12.87
N MET A 28 2.14 -4.39 -12.09
CA MET A 28 2.29 -5.22 -10.89
C MET A 28 2.33 -6.71 -11.26
N GLU A 29 3.23 -7.47 -10.62
CA GLU A 29 3.22 -8.93 -10.74
C GLU A 29 1.96 -9.50 -10.10
N ALA A 30 1.34 -10.48 -10.77
CA ALA A 30 0.03 -11.02 -10.39
C ALA A 30 -1.09 -9.95 -10.33
N GLY A 31 -0.94 -8.87 -11.12
CA GLY A 31 -1.87 -7.75 -11.22
C GLY A 31 -3.30 -8.12 -11.61
N GLN A 32 -3.52 -9.25 -12.29
CA GLN A 32 -4.85 -9.75 -12.65
C GLN A 32 -5.76 -10.05 -11.44
N HIS A 33 -5.17 -10.20 -10.25
CA HIS A 33 -5.94 -10.39 -9.01
C HIS A 33 -6.26 -9.06 -8.33
N VAL A 34 -5.64 -7.94 -8.72
CA VAL A 34 -5.87 -6.63 -8.09
C VAL A 34 -7.28 -6.14 -8.40
N THR A 35 -7.98 -5.70 -7.37
CA THR A 35 -9.40 -5.27 -7.46
C THR A 35 -9.60 -3.82 -7.05
N GLY A 36 -8.64 -3.20 -6.38
CA GLY A 36 -8.72 -1.80 -6.00
C GLY A 36 -7.62 -1.38 -5.04
N VAL A 37 -7.52 -0.07 -4.83
CA VAL A 37 -6.66 0.55 -3.82
C VAL A 37 -7.45 1.56 -3.03
N ARG A 38 -7.04 1.77 -1.79
CA ARG A 38 -7.68 2.72 -0.89
C ARG A 38 -6.66 3.43 -0.03
N LEU A 39 -6.76 4.75 0.04
CA LEU A 39 -6.13 5.56 1.07
C LEU A 39 -7.15 5.80 2.18
N VAL A 40 -6.76 5.51 3.42
CA VAL A 40 -7.57 5.76 4.60
C VAL A 40 -6.83 6.74 5.50
N ASP A 41 -7.39 7.92 5.66
CA ASP A 41 -6.96 8.90 6.62
C ASP A 41 -7.56 8.58 8.00
N LYS A 42 -6.69 8.43 9.01
CA LYS A 42 -7.06 8.25 10.43
C LYS A 42 -6.43 9.33 11.32
N LEU A 43 -6.04 10.47 10.76
CA LEU A 43 -5.51 11.60 11.53
C LEU A 43 -6.65 12.25 12.33
N THR A 44 -6.49 12.37 13.65
CA THR A 44 -7.51 12.96 14.54
C THR A 44 -7.22 14.42 14.92
N GLY A 45 -6.19 15.03 14.33
CA GLY A 45 -5.77 16.42 14.57
C GLY A 45 -5.14 16.66 15.95
N LYS A 46 -5.14 15.66 16.84
CA LYS A 46 -4.61 15.74 18.22
C LYS A 46 -3.28 14.99 18.41
N GLY A 47 -2.67 14.51 17.33
CA GLY A 47 -1.37 13.83 17.36
C GLY A 47 -1.37 12.56 18.21
N LYS A 48 -2.46 11.78 18.17
CA LYS A 48 -2.58 10.57 18.98
C LYS A 48 -1.67 9.47 18.42
N VAL A 49 -1.23 8.55 19.29
CA VAL A 49 -0.47 7.34 18.90
C VAL A 49 -1.23 6.48 17.87
N THR A 50 -2.55 6.62 17.81
CA THR A 50 -3.43 5.93 16.85
C THR A 50 -3.55 6.63 15.50
N ASP A 51 -3.06 7.86 15.38
CA ASP A 51 -3.07 8.59 14.11
C ASP A 51 -2.19 7.83 13.11
N ALA A 52 -2.70 7.61 11.91
CA ALA A 52 -1.97 6.93 10.85
C ALA A 52 -2.64 7.21 9.50
N ILE A 53 -1.85 7.11 8.43
CA ILE A 53 -2.39 7.00 7.07
C ILE A 53 -2.19 5.55 6.64
N ARG A 54 -3.25 4.95 6.10
CA ARG A 54 -3.21 3.56 5.65
C ARG A 54 -3.42 3.51 4.15
N LEU A 55 -2.50 2.85 3.46
CA LEU A 55 -2.62 2.51 2.04
C LEU A 55 -2.94 1.04 1.93
N GLU A 56 -4.02 0.71 1.24
CA GLU A 56 -4.50 -0.65 1.06
C GLU A 56 -4.52 -0.98 -0.42
N LEU A 57 -4.07 -2.19 -0.77
CA LEU A 57 -4.28 -2.82 -2.06
C LEU A 57 -5.13 -4.06 -1.83
N TRP A 58 -6.22 -4.16 -2.57
CA TRP A 58 -7.18 -5.24 -2.47
C TRP A 58 -7.00 -6.18 -3.64
N TYR A 59 -7.07 -7.48 -3.38
CA TYR A 59 -6.89 -8.51 -4.39
C TYR A 59 -7.91 -9.63 -4.19
N HIS A 60 -8.22 -10.36 -5.27
CA HIS A 60 -9.19 -11.44 -5.24
C HIS A 60 -8.66 -12.60 -4.39
N SER A 61 -9.55 -13.23 -3.62
CA SER A 61 -9.28 -14.44 -2.83
C SER A 61 -8.78 -15.66 -3.60
N LYS A 62 -8.71 -15.59 -4.94
CA LYS A 62 -8.22 -16.65 -5.82
C LYS A 62 -6.71 -16.59 -6.00
N ALA A 63 -6.05 -15.51 -5.57
CA ALA A 63 -4.60 -15.40 -5.60
C ALA A 63 -3.97 -16.47 -4.71
N THR A 64 -3.03 -17.21 -5.27
CA THR A 64 -2.21 -18.19 -4.56
C THR A 64 -1.21 -17.51 -3.61
N PRO A 65 -0.67 -18.22 -2.60
CA PRO A 65 0.32 -17.63 -1.69
C PRO A 65 1.57 -17.06 -2.38
N SER A 66 2.01 -17.66 -3.48
CA SER A 66 3.13 -17.15 -4.29
C SER A 66 2.76 -15.87 -5.03
N GLU A 67 1.56 -15.80 -5.62
CA GLU A 67 1.05 -14.59 -6.27
C GLU A 67 0.85 -13.44 -5.27
N VAL A 68 0.36 -13.73 -4.07
CA VAL A 68 0.26 -12.73 -2.98
C VAL A 68 1.65 -12.22 -2.57
N THR A 69 2.66 -13.10 -2.56
CA THR A 69 4.04 -12.71 -2.29
C THR A 69 4.61 -11.83 -3.40
N ALA A 70 4.32 -12.15 -4.67
CA ALA A 70 4.69 -11.33 -5.82
C ALA A 70 4.02 -9.94 -5.75
N LEU A 71 2.71 -9.89 -5.50
CA LEU A 71 1.97 -8.63 -5.30
C LEU A 71 2.58 -7.77 -4.19
N LYS A 72 2.94 -8.35 -3.04
CA LYS A 72 3.58 -7.63 -1.94
C LYS A 72 4.91 -6.99 -2.38
N LYS A 73 5.74 -7.75 -3.10
CA LYS A 73 7.02 -7.26 -3.63
C LYS A 73 6.82 -6.16 -4.67
N SER A 74 5.89 -6.33 -5.61
CA SER A 74 5.58 -5.31 -6.61
C SER A 74 5.02 -4.04 -5.99
N LEU A 75 4.13 -4.15 -5.01
CA LEU A 75 3.58 -3.02 -4.27
C LEU A 75 4.66 -2.28 -3.49
N GLU A 76 5.54 -2.99 -2.79
CA GLU A 76 6.66 -2.35 -2.10
C GLU A 76 7.58 -1.64 -3.10
N LYS A 77 7.98 -2.32 -4.18
CA LYS A 77 8.82 -1.76 -5.24
C LYS A 77 8.21 -0.50 -5.85
N ALA A 78 6.92 -0.53 -6.20
CA ALA A 78 6.22 0.61 -6.78
C ALA A 78 6.29 1.82 -5.83
N MET A 79 5.92 1.62 -4.56
CA MET A 79 5.90 2.72 -3.60
C MET A 79 7.28 3.30 -3.33
N ILE A 80 8.32 2.47 -3.20
CA ILE A 80 9.67 2.98 -2.91
C ILE A 80 10.40 3.51 -4.15
N THR A 81 9.87 3.38 -5.35
CA THR A 81 10.50 3.93 -6.56
C THR A 81 10.26 5.44 -6.60
N ARG A 82 11.28 6.26 -6.43
CA ARG A 82 11.16 7.73 -6.46
C ARG A 82 10.90 8.24 -7.87
N LEU A 83 10.48 9.50 -7.98
CA LEU A 83 10.25 10.16 -9.27
C LEU A 83 11.49 10.21 -10.19
N ASP A 84 12.70 10.18 -9.61
CA ASP A 84 13.97 10.12 -10.35
C ASP A 84 14.38 8.69 -10.74
N GLY A 85 13.54 7.69 -10.45
CA GLY A 85 13.80 6.26 -10.69
C GLY A 85 14.70 5.61 -9.65
N SER A 86 15.22 6.35 -8.66
CA SER A 86 15.98 5.77 -7.55
C SER A 86 15.09 4.96 -6.61
N THR A 87 15.69 4.03 -5.87
CA THR A 87 14.98 3.22 -4.88
C THR A 87 15.09 3.88 -3.50
N GLY A 88 13.95 4.12 -2.87
CA GLY A 88 13.78 4.60 -1.52
C GLY A 88 13.99 3.51 -0.46
N ALA A 89 13.79 3.86 0.80
CA ALA A 89 13.92 2.90 1.89
C ALA A 89 12.77 1.88 1.86
N SER A 90 13.11 0.59 1.95
CA SER A 90 12.15 -0.49 2.14
C SER A 90 11.32 -0.29 3.41
N PHE A 91 10.11 -0.85 3.40
CA PHE A 91 9.26 -0.80 4.57
C PHE A 91 9.74 -1.79 5.62
N LYS A 92 9.58 -1.46 6.91
CA LYS A 92 9.80 -2.44 7.98
C LYS A 92 8.76 -3.56 7.85
N GLY A 93 9.14 -4.81 8.18
CA GLY A 93 8.32 -5.99 7.90
C GLY A 93 6.91 -5.95 8.49
N ASP A 94 6.72 -5.24 9.58
CA ASP A 94 5.45 -5.03 10.28
C ASP A 94 4.56 -3.92 9.69
N ALA A 95 5.06 -3.14 8.71
CA ALA A 95 4.30 -2.10 8.02
C ALA A 95 3.42 -2.65 6.88
N LEU A 96 3.84 -3.72 6.20
CA LEU A 96 3.02 -4.46 5.24
C LEU A 96 2.32 -5.61 5.94
N LYS A 97 1.00 -5.55 5.99
CA LYS A 97 0.18 -6.62 6.57
C LYS A 97 -0.78 -7.14 5.53
N ASP A 98 -0.85 -8.46 5.47
CA ASP A 98 -1.84 -9.21 4.70
C ASP A 98 -2.97 -9.60 5.63
N GLN A 99 -4.16 -9.08 5.35
CA GLN A 99 -5.31 -9.24 6.23
C GLN A 99 -6.54 -9.47 5.38
N LYS A 100 -7.36 -10.45 5.77
CA LYS A 100 -8.70 -10.56 5.20
C LYS A 100 -9.49 -9.31 5.55
N HIS A 101 -10.15 -8.74 4.55
CA HIS A 101 -11.09 -7.67 4.78
C HIS A 101 -12.23 -8.20 5.65
N GLN A 102 -12.31 -7.74 6.90
CA GLN A 102 -13.50 -7.94 7.70
C GLN A 102 -14.53 -6.94 7.16
N SER A 103 -15.38 -7.36 6.22
CA SER A 103 -16.57 -6.58 5.94
C SER A 103 -17.34 -6.43 7.25
N LEU A 104 -17.86 -5.25 7.52
CA LEU A 104 -18.85 -5.05 8.57
C LEU A 104 -20.06 -5.90 8.18
N GLY A 105 -20.08 -7.15 8.62
CA GLY A 105 -21.20 -8.05 8.46
C GLY A 105 -22.29 -7.62 9.43
N LYS A 106 -23.21 -6.79 8.94
CA LYS A 106 -24.67 -6.96 9.10
C LYS A 106 -25.35 -6.46 7.83
#